data_AF-A0A662IG33-F1
#
_entry.id   AF-A0A662IG33-F1
#
_cell.length_a   1.000
_cell.length_b   1.000
_cell.length_c   1.000
_cell.angle_alpha   90.00
_cell.angle_beta   90.00
_cell.angle_gamma   90.00
#
_symmetry.space_group_name_H-M   'P 1'
#
loop_
_entity.id
_entity.type
_entity.pdbx_description
1 polymer ?
#
loop_
_entity_poly.entity_id
_entity_poly.type
_entity_poly.pdbx_seq_one_letter_code
_entity_poly.pdbx_strand_id
1 'polypeptide(L)'
;MGEQPFKDMVLAPESLKDIVEVAFRRAKAKSIKRMKGPLLDTLKRRTMERIKTITECTSKRLRRICFSVPRIEELHPFYREWAQLIVDVDEFRKQLAHVFTAARIVESIGKEELSKLRKASSPAEVRRINRSFVGRYFSVMRSIEETLKSIREKQTKLVKLQNIDPFKPTVVIAGPPNVGKSSLVRALSRAKPEVREYP
;
A
#
# COMPACT_ATOMS: atom_id res chain seq x y z
N MET A 1 -17.79 8.74 -18.10
CA MET A 1 -16.48 9.27 -18.51
C MET A 1 -15.44 8.33 -17.94
N GLY A 2 -14.83 7.48 -18.77
CA GLY A 2 -13.87 6.50 -18.28
C GLY A 2 -12.64 7.22 -17.75
N GLU A 3 -12.38 7.13 -16.45
CA GLU A 3 -11.10 7.57 -15.88
C GLU A 3 -10.09 6.42 -15.92
N GLN A 4 -8.81 6.75 -16.08
CA GLN A 4 -7.69 5.82 -15.99
C GLN A 4 -7.80 4.98 -14.69
N PRO A 5 -7.80 3.64 -14.79
CA PRO A 5 -8.13 2.75 -13.67
C PRO A 5 -7.11 2.75 -12.53
N PHE A 6 -5.91 3.29 -12.78
CA PHE A 6 -4.80 3.30 -11.83
C PHE A 6 -4.66 4.60 -11.02
N LYS A 7 -5.45 5.63 -11.34
CA LYS A 7 -5.33 6.98 -10.77
C LYS A 7 -5.50 7.02 -9.23
N ASP A 8 -6.44 6.23 -8.71
CA ASP A 8 -6.79 6.23 -7.27
C ASP A 8 -6.01 5.19 -6.45
N MET A 9 -4.97 4.59 -7.03
CA MET A 9 -4.12 3.67 -6.31
C MET A 9 -3.48 4.34 -5.10
N VAL A 10 -3.50 3.61 -4.01
CA VAL A 10 -2.87 4.01 -2.76
C VAL A 10 -1.43 3.54 -2.83
N LEU A 11 -0.54 4.49 -3.14
CA LEU A 11 0.87 4.20 -3.32
C LEU A 11 1.48 3.58 -2.04
N ALA A 12 2.25 2.52 -2.23
CA ALA A 12 3.16 1.98 -1.23
C ALA A 12 4.13 3.09 -0.80
N PRO A 13 4.50 3.17 0.48
CA PRO A 13 5.41 4.21 0.98
C PRO A 13 6.82 4.09 0.38
N GLU A 14 7.62 5.15 0.45
CA GLU A 14 9.04 5.11 0.07
C GLU A 14 9.86 4.35 1.10
N SER A 15 9.48 4.50 2.36
CA SER A 15 10.15 3.84 3.46
C SER A 15 9.17 3.09 4.34
N LEU A 16 9.63 1.96 4.87
CA LEU A 16 8.93 1.24 5.93
C LEU A 16 8.60 2.14 7.13
N LYS A 17 9.44 3.15 7.39
CA LYS A 17 9.25 4.13 8.47
C LYS A 17 7.91 4.85 8.37
N ASP A 18 7.42 5.16 7.17
CA ASP A 18 6.15 5.88 6.99
C ASP A 18 4.95 5.12 7.55
N ILE A 19 5.02 3.78 7.53
CA ILE A 19 3.97 2.94 8.12
C ILE A 19 4.20 2.79 9.62
N VAL A 20 5.44 2.45 10.01
CA VAL A 20 5.79 2.14 11.39
C VAL A 20 5.64 3.35 12.30
N GLU A 21 6.19 4.51 11.91
CA GLU A 21 6.14 5.73 12.72
C GLU A 21 4.71 6.22 12.90
N VAL A 22 3.90 6.18 11.83
CA VAL A 22 2.47 6.55 11.91
C VAL A 22 1.73 5.64 12.90
N ALA A 23 1.95 4.32 12.83
CA ALA A 23 1.34 3.36 13.74
C ALA A 23 1.78 3.59 15.20
N PHE A 24 3.08 3.76 15.44
CA PHE A 24 3.63 3.96 16.79
C PHE A 24 3.25 5.32 17.38
N ARG A 25 3.22 6.38 16.56
CA ARG A 25 2.75 7.72 16.96
C ARG A 25 1.30 7.68 17.38
N ARG A 26 0.42 7.03 16.60
CA ARG A 26 -1.00 6.84 16.95
C ARG A 26 -1.17 6.02 18.23
N ALA A 27 -0.38 4.96 18.38
CA ALA A 27 -0.39 4.14 19.59
C ALA A 27 0.04 4.94 20.83
N LYS A 28 1.11 5.75 20.72
CA LYS A 28 1.58 6.63 21.80
C LYS A 28 0.49 7.63 22.19
N ALA A 29 -0.13 8.31 21.23
CA ALA A 29 -1.21 9.28 21.47
C ALA A 29 -2.39 8.67 22.24
N LYS A 30 -2.84 7.47 21.86
CA LYS A 30 -3.92 6.77 22.58
C LYS A 30 -3.51 6.29 23.97
N SER A 31 -2.24 5.90 24.15
CA SER A 31 -1.72 5.37 25.41
C SER A 31 -1.49 6.41 26.52
N ILE A 32 -1.52 7.71 26.18
CA ILE A 32 -1.26 8.83 27.10
C ILE A 32 -2.45 9.14 28.01
N LYS A 33 -3.68 8.70 27.67
CA LYS A 33 -4.85 8.91 28.53
C LYS A 33 -4.59 8.34 29.94
N ARG A 34 -4.75 9.19 30.98
CA ARG A 34 -4.54 8.82 32.39
C ARG A 34 -5.47 7.66 32.74
N MET A 35 -4.89 6.50 33.06
CA MET A 35 -5.62 5.35 33.57
C MET A 35 -5.43 5.27 35.09
N LYS A 36 -6.53 5.25 35.83
CA LYS A 36 -6.54 5.06 37.29
C LYS A 36 -6.57 3.56 37.60
N GLY A 37 -5.89 3.14 38.67
CA GLY A 37 -5.92 1.76 39.19
C GLY A 37 -4.54 1.16 39.43
N PRO A 38 -4.50 -0.11 39.88
CA PRO A 38 -3.25 -0.81 40.19
C PRO A 38 -2.23 -0.76 39.04
N LEU A 39 -0.95 -0.78 39.39
CA LEU A 39 0.16 -0.66 38.42
C LEU A 39 0.05 -1.71 37.31
N LEU A 40 -0.25 -2.97 37.67
CA LEU A 40 -0.35 -4.07 36.72
C LEU A 40 -1.49 -3.85 35.72
N ASP A 41 -2.68 -3.51 36.18
CA ASP A 41 -3.86 -3.30 35.32
C ASP A 41 -3.70 -2.10 34.41
N THR A 42 -3.11 -1.03 34.92
CA THR A 42 -2.78 0.16 34.13
C THR A 42 -1.75 -0.15 33.05
N LEU A 43 -0.71 -0.93 33.38
CA LEU A 43 0.31 -1.36 32.41
C LEU A 43 -0.26 -2.31 31.35
N LYS A 44 -1.10 -3.28 31.76
CA LYS A 44 -1.82 -4.19 30.85
C LYS A 44 -2.68 -3.42 29.87
N ARG A 45 -3.56 -2.54 30.35
CA ARG A 45 -4.46 -1.75 29.50
C ARG A 45 -3.68 -0.85 28.54
N ARG A 46 -2.61 -0.20 29.01
CA ARG A 46 -1.73 0.62 28.15
C ARG A 46 -1.08 -0.21 27.04
N THR A 47 -0.55 -1.38 27.39
CA THR A 47 0.12 -2.28 26.43
C THR A 47 -0.88 -2.87 25.44
N MET A 48 -2.08 -3.21 25.91
CA MET A 48 -3.18 -3.73 25.09
C MET A 48 -3.60 -2.71 24.03
N GLU A 49 -3.83 -1.46 24.42
CA GLU A 49 -4.21 -0.41 23.47
C GLU A 49 -3.09 -0.11 22.48
N ARG A 50 -1.83 -0.15 22.94
CA ARG A 50 -0.66 0.00 22.07
C ARG A 50 -0.59 -1.11 21.00
N ILE A 51 -0.67 -2.38 21.40
CA ILE A 51 -0.64 -3.52 20.48
C ILE A 51 -1.80 -3.44 19.49
N LYS A 52 -3.02 -3.23 19.99
CA LYS A 52 -4.23 -3.13 19.16
C LYS A 52 -4.08 -2.02 18.11
N THR A 53 -3.63 -0.83 18.52
CA THR A 53 -3.49 0.32 17.62
C THR A 53 -2.41 0.10 16.56
N ILE A 54 -1.27 -0.48 16.94
CA ILE A 54 -0.18 -0.78 15.97
C ILE A 54 -0.69 -1.81 14.95
N THR A 55 -1.25 -2.93 15.42
CA THR A 55 -1.76 -3.99 14.56
C THR A 55 -2.82 -3.47 13.59
N GLU A 56 -3.84 -2.75 14.08
CA GLU A 56 -4.93 -2.23 13.26
C GLU A 56 -4.44 -1.19 12.24
N CYS A 57 -3.60 -0.23 12.67
CA CYS A 57 -3.12 0.82 11.78
C CYS A 57 -2.25 0.24 10.65
N THR A 58 -1.36 -0.69 11.00
CA THR A 58 -0.46 -1.32 10.03
C THR A 58 -1.23 -2.23 9.08
N SER A 59 -2.05 -3.15 9.58
CA SER A 59 -2.76 -4.08 8.70
C SER A 59 -3.75 -3.36 7.78
N LYS A 60 -4.45 -2.34 8.28
CA LYS A 60 -5.34 -1.49 7.47
C LYS A 60 -4.57 -0.76 6.36
N ARG A 61 -3.38 -0.22 6.67
CA ARG A 61 -2.54 0.48 5.68
C ARG A 61 -2.05 -0.48 4.60
N LEU A 62 -1.53 -1.64 4.97
CA LEU A 62 -1.05 -2.67 4.03
C LEU A 62 -2.19 -3.18 3.14
N ARG A 63 -3.34 -3.54 3.73
CA ARG A 63 -4.53 -3.96 2.98
C ARG A 63 -5.01 -2.90 2.00
N ARG A 64 -5.00 -1.62 2.40
CA ARG A 64 -5.40 -0.50 1.53
C ARG A 64 -4.48 -0.36 0.32
N ILE A 65 -3.16 -0.56 0.49
CA ILE A 65 -2.22 -0.59 -0.65
C ILE A 65 -2.62 -1.72 -1.61
N CYS A 66 -2.81 -2.94 -1.09
CA CYS A 66 -3.19 -4.10 -1.91
C CYS A 66 -4.52 -3.92 -2.66
N PHE A 67 -5.58 -3.49 -1.96
CA PHE A 67 -6.94 -3.42 -2.52
C PHE A 67 -7.21 -2.17 -3.36
N SER A 68 -6.31 -1.19 -3.34
CA SER A 68 -6.42 -0.02 -4.22
C SER A 68 -5.98 -0.30 -5.65
N VAL A 69 -5.26 -1.41 -5.88
CA VAL A 69 -4.85 -1.82 -7.22
C VAL A 69 -6.05 -2.46 -7.93
N PRO A 70 -6.44 -1.97 -9.12
CA PRO A 70 -7.51 -2.60 -9.87
C PRO A 70 -7.10 -4.00 -10.32
N ARG A 71 -8.07 -4.91 -10.48
CA ARG A 71 -7.82 -6.23 -11.05
C ARG A 71 -7.52 -6.08 -12.54
N ILE A 72 -6.24 -6.16 -12.90
CA ILE A 72 -5.75 -5.85 -14.25
C ILE A 72 -6.39 -6.76 -15.30
N GLU A 73 -6.68 -8.01 -14.95
CA GLU A 73 -7.30 -9.00 -15.83
C GLU A 73 -8.75 -8.64 -16.20
N GLU A 74 -9.45 -7.93 -15.31
CA GLU A 74 -10.86 -7.49 -15.46
C GLU A 74 -10.97 -6.12 -16.15
N LEU A 75 -9.85 -5.45 -16.43
CA LEU A 75 -9.85 -4.17 -17.14
C LEU A 75 -10.20 -4.35 -18.62
N HIS A 76 -10.63 -3.24 -19.24
CA HIS A 76 -10.77 -3.17 -20.69
C HIS A 76 -9.45 -3.61 -21.38
N PRO A 77 -9.51 -4.38 -22.47
CA PRO A 77 -8.32 -4.92 -23.15
C PRO A 77 -7.21 -3.89 -23.37
N PHE A 78 -7.57 -2.68 -23.81
CA PHE A 78 -6.66 -1.53 -23.95
C PHE A 78 -5.78 -1.27 -22.70
N TYR A 79 -6.40 -1.08 -21.52
CA TYR A 79 -5.64 -0.78 -20.29
C TYR A 79 -4.92 -2.01 -19.74
N ARG A 80 -5.46 -3.21 -19.97
CA ARG A 80 -4.82 -4.47 -19.59
C ARG A 80 -3.51 -4.68 -20.38
N GLU A 81 -3.56 -4.54 -21.70
CA GLU A 81 -2.38 -4.65 -22.57
C GLU A 81 -1.36 -3.55 -22.27
N TRP A 82 -1.82 -2.31 -22.09
CA TRP A 82 -0.92 -1.21 -21.75
C TRP A 82 -0.21 -1.42 -20.41
N ALA A 83 -0.92 -1.96 -19.40
CA ALA A 83 -0.29 -2.30 -18.13
C ALA A 83 0.76 -3.42 -18.29
N GLN A 84 0.47 -4.46 -19.09
CA GLN A 84 1.39 -5.58 -19.36
C GLN A 84 2.67 -5.14 -20.08
N LEU A 85 2.62 -4.08 -20.90
CA LEU A 85 3.82 -3.51 -21.54
C LEU A 85 4.75 -2.78 -20.55
N ILE A 86 4.21 -2.28 -19.43
CA ILE A 86 4.94 -1.42 -18.50
C ILE A 86 5.46 -2.19 -17.28
N VAL A 87 4.68 -3.18 -16.82
CA VAL A 87 4.99 -3.96 -15.63
C VAL A 87 4.74 -5.45 -15.88
N ASP A 88 5.56 -6.29 -15.25
CA ASP A 88 5.23 -7.70 -15.07
C ASP A 88 4.04 -7.82 -14.09
N VAL A 89 2.86 -8.11 -14.66
CA VAL A 89 1.59 -8.20 -13.92
C VAL A 89 1.60 -9.39 -12.95
N ASP A 90 2.23 -10.50 -13.32
CA ASP A 90 2.29 -11.69 -12.48
C ASP A 90 3.21 -11.49 -11.29
N GLU A 91 4.38 -10.88 -11.51
CA GLU A 91 5.26 -10.47 -10.43
C GLU A 91 4.56 -9.47 -9.50
N PHE A 92 3.87 -8.47 -10.07
CA PHE A 92 3.16 -7.46 -9.29
C PHE A 92 2.09 -8.09 -8.40
N ARG A 93 1.30 -9.02 -8.94
CA ARG A 93 0.27 -9.77 -8.22
C ARG A 93 0.87 -10.60 -7.08
N LYS A 94 1.99 -11.29 -7.32
CA LYS A 94 2.72 -12.05 -6.27
C LYS A 94 3.20 -11.15 -5.14
N GLN A 95 3.75 -9.99 -5.48
CA GLN A 95 4.22 -9.00 -4.50
C GLN A 95 3.06 -8.45 -3.65
N LEU A 96 1.92 -8.12 -4.27
CA LEU A 96 0.72 -7.67 -3.56
C LEU A 96 0.19 -8.75 -2.61
N ALA A 97 0.22 -10.03 -3.03
CA ALA A 97 -0.16 -11.16 -2.19
C ALA A 97 0.80 -11.37 -1.00
N HIS A 98 2.10 -11.16 -1.20
CA HIS A 98 3.09 -11.18 -0.13
C HIS A 98 2.80 -10.11 0.94
N VAL A 99 2.54 -8.86 0.53
CA VAL A 99 2.18 -7.77 1.45
C VAL A 99 0.86 -8.05 2.17
N PHE A 100 -0.14 -8.58 1.47
CA PHE A 100 -1.41 -8.98 2.08
C PHE A 100 -1.24 -10.06 3.15
N THR A 101 -0.35 -11.03 2.88
CA THR A 101 0.01 -12.08 3.85
C THR A 101 0.69 -11.49 5.07
N ALA A 102 1.62 -10.56 4.91
CA ALA A 102 2.24 -9.85 6.02
C ALA A 102 1.21 -9.10 6.88
N ALA A 103 0.19 -8.48 6.28
CA ALA A 103 -0.91 -7.85 7.03
C ALA A 103 -1.66 -8.87 7.92
N ARG A 104 -1.92 -10.08 7.41
CA ARG A 104 -2.53 -11.17 8.19
C ARG A 104 -1.63 -11.67 9.32
N ILE A 105 -0.32 -11.76 9.07
CA ILE A 105 0.66 -12.17 10.08
C ILE A 105 0.71 -11.14 11.21
N VAL A 106 0.75 -9.84 10.90
CA VAL A 106 0.69 -8.76 11.91
C VAL A 106 -0.58 -8.85 12.77
N GLU A 107 -1.73 -9.15 12.16
CA GLU A 107 -2.99 -9.39 12.88
C GLU A 107 -2.92 -10.63 13.79
N SER A 108 -2.33 -11.72 13.32
CA SER A 108 -2.15 -12.95 14.08
C SER A 108 -1.25 -12.73 15.30
N ILE A 109 -0.09 -12.09 15.10
CA ILE A 109 0.84 -11.72 16.18
C ILE A 109 0.12 -10.85 17.21
N GLY A 110 -0.64 -9.85 16.76
CA GLY A 110 -1.42 -8.99 17.65
C GLY A 110 -2.41 -9.78 18.51
N LYS A 111 -3.18 -10.70 17.91
CA LYS A 111 -4.15 -11.54 18.65
C LYS A 111 -3.47 -12.44 19.67
N GLU A 112 -2.36 -13.08 19.29
CA GLU A 112 -1.59 -13.98 20.15
C GLU A 112 -1.04 -13.24 21.38
N GLU A 113 -0.38 -12.11 21.17
CA GLU A 113 0.23 -11.33 22.25
C GLU A 113 -0.82 -10.67 23.15
N LEU A 114 -1.97 -10.26 22.60
CA LEU A 114 -3.11 -9.80 23.40
C LEU A 114 -3.70 -10.90 24.29
N SER A 115 -3.73 -12.15 23.82
CA SER A 115 -4.17 -13.30 24.60
C SER A 115 -3.24 -13.56 25.79
N LYS A 116 -1.91 -13.55 25.54
CA LYS A 116 -0.89 -13.66 26.61
C LYS A 116 -1.02 -12.52 27.62
N LEU A 117 -1.21 -11.29 27.14
CA LEU A 117 -1.28 -10.10 27.97
C LEU A 117 -2.45 -10.12 28.97
N ARG A 118 -3.59 -10.70 28.61
CA ARG A 118 -4.73 -10.88 29.52
C ARG A 118 -4.36 -11.74 30.73
N LYS A 119 -3.61 -12.82 30.49
CA LYS A 119 -3.19 -13.81 31.50
C LYS A 119 -1.98 -13.38 32.33
N ALA A 120 -1.28 -12.31 31.93
CA ALA A 120 -0.04 -11.91 32.60
C ALA A 120 -0.24 -11.60 34.10
N SER A 121 0.63 -12.07 34.98
CA SER A 121 0.48 -11.91 36.44
C SER A 121 1.43 -10.85 37.04
N SER A 122 2.41 -10.38 36.27
CA SER A 122 3.42 -9.43 36.75
C SER A 122 3.74 -8.31 35.75
N PRO A 123 4.19 -7.13 36.22
CA PRO A 123 4.67 -6.07 35.33
C PRO A 123 5.87 -6.49 34.46
N ALA A 124 6.72 -7.39 34.96
CA ALA A 124 7.85 -7.94 34.22
C ALA A 124 7.39 -8.76 33.01
N GLU A 125 6.36 -9.58 33.18
CA GLU A 125 5.76 -10.37 32.11
C GLU A 125 5.11 -9.50 31.04
N VAL A 126 4.38 -8.44 31.44
CA VAL A 126 3.81 -7.46 30.50
C VAL A 126 4.90 -6.82 29.65
N ARG A 127 6.03 -6.42 30.25
CA ARG A 127 7.18 -5.88 29.51
C ARG A 127 7.79 -6.90 28.55
N ARG A 128 7.88 -8.18 28.95
CA ARG A 128 8.39 -9.27 28.10
C ARG A 128 7.49 -9.47 26.87
N ILE A 129 6.18 -9.54 27.08
CA ILE A 129 5.16 -9.67 26.01
C ILE A 129 5.27 -8.49 25.04
N ASN A 130 5.34 -7.25 25.55
CA ASN A 130 5.49 -6.08 24.69
C ASN A 130 6.79 -6.11 23.86
N ARG A 131 7.92 -6.54 24.45
CA ARG A 131 9.18 -6.69 23.70
C ARG A 131 9.07 -7.76 22.61
N SER A 132 8.45 -8.90 22.92
CA SER A 132 8.22 -9.98 21.94
C SER A 132 7.35 -9.51 20.78
N PHE A 133 6.22 -8.84 21.08
CA PHE A 133 5.36 -8.23 20.06
C PHE A 133 6.15 -7.28 19.15
N VAL A 134 6.89 -6.33 19.72
CA VAL A 134 7.64 -5.32 18.94
C VAL A 134 8.69 -5.99 18.05
N GLY A 135 9.44 -6.98 18.58
CA GLY A 135 10.44 -7.71 17.79
C GLY A 135 9.83 -8.46 16.60
N ARG A 136 8.75 -9.23 16.86
CA ARG A 136 8.03 -9.97 15.81
C ARG A 136 7.41 -9.04 14.78
N TYR A 137 6.83 -7.93 15.23
CA TYR A 137 6.29 -6.89 14.35
C TYR A 137 7.37 -6.34 13.40
N PHE A 138 8.53 -5.93 13.93
CA PHE A 138 9.60 -5.39 13.09
C PHE A 138 10.19 -6.43 12.14
N SER A 139 10.27 -7.70 12.56
CA SER A 139 10.71 -8.79 11.68
C SER A 139 9.80 -8.93 10.45
N VAL A 140 8.48 -8.92 10.64
CA VAL A 140 7.51 -8.97 9.52
C VAL A 140 7.57 -7.72 8.65
N MET A 141 7.69 -6.54 9.27
CA MET A 141 7.75 -5.29 8.51
C MET A 141 9.03 -5.21 7.65
N ARG A 142 10.17 -5.66 8.17
CA ARG A 142 11.43 -5.74 7.41
C ARG A 142 11.37 -6.75 6.27
N SER A 143 10.67 -7.88 6.44
CA SER A 143 10.59 -8.91 5.40
C SER A 143 9.84 -8.46 4.15
N ILE A 144 9.04 -7.39 4.22
CA ILE A 144 8.29 -6.83 3.09
C ILE A 144 8.86 -5.51 2.55
N GLU A 145 9.99 -5.03 3.08
CA GLU A 145 10.52 -3.70 2.73
C GLU A 145 10.86 -3.59 1.24
N GLU A 146 11.64 -4.53 0.70
CA GLU A 146 11.98 -4.56 -0.73
C GLU A 146 10.76 -4.82 -1.62
N THR A 147 9.81 -5.63 -1.13
CA THR A 147 8.54 -5.86 -1.85
C THR A 147 7.73 -4.56 -1.98
N LEU A 148 7.66 -3.74 -0.92
CA LEU A 148 6.97 -2.45 -0.95
C LEU A 148 7.63 -1.46 -1.91
N LYS A 149 8.97 -1.43 -1.98
CA LYS A 149 9.70 -0.58 -2.93
C LYS A 149 9.39 -0.98 -4.38
N SER A 150 9.47 -2.28 -4.69
CA SER A 150 9.15 -2.78 -6.03
C SER A 150 7.69 -2.52 -6.42
N ILE A 151 6.75 -2.68 -5.48
CA ILE A 151 5.33 -2.29 -5.69
C ILE A 151 5.23 -0.80 -6.00
N ARG A 152 5.90 0.07 -5.25
CA ARG A 152 5.85 1.52 -5.47
C ARG A 152 6.37 1.90 -6.85
N GLU A 153 7.48 1.30 -7.30
CA GLU A 153 8.03 1.53 -8.63
C GLU A 153 7.02 1.19 -9.73
N LYS A 154 6.40 0.01 -9.65
CA LYS A 154 5.35 -0.43 -10.58
C LYS A 154 4.14 0.49 -10.55
N GLN A 155 3.64 0.83 -9.35
CA GLN A 155 2.52 1.77 -9.20
C GLN A 155 2.83 3.15 -9.79
N THR A 156 4.05 3.67 -9.58
CA THR A 156 4.45 4.99 -10.08
C THR A 156 4.48 5.04 -11.61
N LYS A 157 4.84 3.93 -12.27
CA LYS A 157 4.74 3.81 -13.73
C LYS A 157 3.28 3.77 -14.19
N LEU A 158 2.45 2.96 -13.55
CA LEU A 158 1.03 2.79 -13.91
C LEU A 158 0.19 4.06 -13.70
N VAL A 159 0.45 4.84 -12.64
CA VAL A 159 -0.27 6.11 -12.38
C VAL A 159 0.02 7.15 -13.46
N LYS A 160 1.18 7.09 -14.13
CA LYS A 160 1.55 8.01 -15.22
C LYS A 160 0.87 7.70 -16.55
N LEU A 161 0.11 6.60 -16.65
CA LEU A 161 -0.66 6.27 -17.84
C LEU A 161 -1.63 7.39 -18.20
N GLN A 162 -1.86 7.59 -19.50
CA GLN A 162 -2.77 8.63 -19.94
C GLN A 162 -4.23 8.23 -19.67
N ASN A 163 -5.05 9.26 -19.45
CA ASN A 163 -6.48 9.11 -19.31
C ASN A 163 -7.13 9.05 -20.70
N ILE A 164 -7.34 7.84 -21.20
CA ILE A 164 -7.96 7.54 -22.50
C ILE A 164 -9.24 6.77 -22.22
N ASP A 165 -10.37 7.27 -22.71
CA ASP A 165 -11.66 6.59 -22.58
C ASP A 165 -11.82 5.58 -23.73
N PRO A 166 -11.69 4.27 -23.49
CA PRO A 166 -11.69 3.27 -24.56
C PRO A 166 -13.06 3.11 -25.23
N PHE A 167 -14.13 3.65 -24.63
CA PHE A 167 -15.49 3.58 -25.18
C PHE A 167 -15.83 4.75 -26.10
N LYS A 168 -14.96 5.77 -26.17
CA LYS A 168 -15.19 6.92 -27.06
C LYS A 168 -14.60 6.67 -28.45
N PRO A 169 -15.25 7.14 -29.52
CA PRO A 169 -14.66 7.17 -30.85
C PRO A 169 -13.29 7.85 -30.79
N THR A 170 -12.25 7.12 -31.14
CA THR A 170 -10.86 7.55 -31.05
C THR A 170 -10.20 7.40 -32.41
N VAL A 171 -9.54 8.47 -32.87
CA VAL A 171 -8.76 8.46 -34.11
C VAL A 171 -7.29 8.24 -33.76
N VAL A 172 -6.68 7.20 -34.33
CA VAL A 172 -5.25 6.90 -34.17
C VAL A 172 -4.51 7.38 -35.41
N ILE A 173 -3.53 8.27 -35.22
CA ILE A 173 -2.62 8.72 -36.29
C ILE A 173 -1.31 7.94 -36.16
N ALA A 174 -1.10 6.98 -37.04
CA ALA A 174 0.11 6.15 -37.11
C ALA A 174 0.98 6.50 -38.31
N GLY A 175 2.27 6.19 -38.23
CA GLY A 175 3.24 6.43 -39.31
C GLY A 175 4.68 6.53 -38.79
N PRO A 176 5.70 6.47 -39.68
CA PRO A 176 7.11 6.50 -39.28
C PRO A 176 7.50 7.74 -38.46
N PRO A 177 8.60 7.71 -37.68
CA PRO A 177 9.11 8.90 -37.00
C PRO A 177 9.26 10.09 -37.97
N ASN A 178 9.05 11.32 -37.48
CA ASN A 178 9.25 12.57 -38.24
C ASN A 178 8.37 12.81 -39.49
N VAL A 179 7.35 11.99 -39.78
CA VAL A 179 6.41 12.19 -40.92
C VAL A 179 5.33 13.26 -40.70
N GLY A 180 5.47 14.13 -39.69
CA GLY A 180 4.52 15.22 -39.44
C GLY A 180 3.25 14.87 -38.65
N LYS A 181 3.16 13.67 -38.03
CA LYS A 181 1.99 13.25 -37.21
C LYS A 181 1.59 14.29 -36.15
N SER A 182 2.56 14.80 -35.39
CA SER A 182 2.32 15.81 -34.35
C SER A 182 1.85 17.14 -34.93
N SER A 183 2.28 17.49 -36.14
CA SER A 183 1.82 18.69 -36.85
C SER A 183 0.36 18.53 -37.30
N LEU A 184 -0.03 17.35 -37.77
CA LEU A 184 -1.42 17.04 -38.10
C LEU A 184 -2.33 17.14 -36.88
N VAL A 185 -1.92 16.59 -35.72
CA VAL A 185 -2.68 16.69 -34.46
C VAL A 185 -2.85 18.15 -34.03
N ARG A 186 -1.81 18.99 -34.17
CA ARG A 186 -1.88 20.44 -33.87
C ARG A 186 -2.81 21.19 -34.80
N ALA A 187 -2.86 20.79 -36.07
CA ALA A 187 -3.74 21.42 -37.06
C ALA A 187 -5.22 21.04 -36.84
N LEU A 188 -5.47 19.78 -36.49
CA LEU A 188 -6.83 19.24 -36.32
C LEU A 188 -7.41 19.45 -34.92
N SER A 189 -6.59 19.77 -33.91
CA SER A 189 -7.05 19.90 -32.53
C SER A 189 -6.47 21.14 -31.85
N ARG A 190 -7.23 21.69 -30.90
CA ARG A 190 -6.73 22.75 -29.99
C ARG A 190 -5.73 22.21 -28.96
N ALA A 191 -5.44 20.91 -28.95
CA ALA A 191 -4.52 20.31 -28.01
C ALA A 191 -3.08 20.68 -28.38
N LYS A 192 -2.32 21.21 -27.43
CA LYS A 192 -0.86 21.25 -27.53
C LYS A 192 -0.39 19.81 -27.33
N PRO A 193 0.20 19.13 -28.35
CA PRO A 193 0.69 17.78 -28.17
C PRO A 193 1.82 17.83 -27.16
N GLU A 194 1.60 17.23 -26.01
CA GLU A 194 2.68 16.87 -25.11
C GLU A 194 3.39 15.66 -25.72
N VAL A 195 4.61 15.87 -26.19
CA VAL A 195 5.47 14.77 -26.64
C VAL A 195 5.91 14.03 -25.38
N ARG A 196 5.47 12.78 -25.24
CA ARG A 196 5.91 11.88 -24.17
C ARG A 196 6.34 10.56 -24.78
N GLU A 197 7.37 9.95 -24.21
CA GLU A 197 7.85 8.64 -24.61
C GLU A 197 6.77 7.59 -24.34
N TYR A 198 6.47 6.78 -25.34
CA TYR A 198 5.71 5.54 -25.20
C TYR A 198 6.71 4.37 -25.12
N PRO A 199 6.44 3.35 -24.28
CA PRO A 199 7.25 2.14 -24.25
C PRO A 199 7.19 1.35 -25.57
#